data_AF-A0A2D2LXA2-F1
#
_entry.id   AF-A0A2D2LXA2-F1
#
_cell.length_a   1.000
_cell.length_b   1.000
_cell.length_c   1.000
_cell.angle_alpha   90.00
_cell.angle_beta   90.00
_cell.angle_gamma   90.00
#
_symmetry.space_group_name_H-M   'P 1'
#
loop_
_entity.id
_entity.type
_entity.pdbx_description
1 polymer ?
#
loop_
_entity_poly.entity_id
_entity_poly.type
_entity_poly.pdbx_seq_one_letter_code
_entity_poly.pdbx_strand_id
1 'polypeptide(L)' 'MMQDEYEKISLRVPKQLKAWANDIADENCQTLSGYIMKLLLEERKRLEQKRIEQQRAQQLRTFATFEEQNHCLRS' A
#
# COMPACT_ATOMS: atom_id res chain seq x y z
N MET A 1 2.88 14.61 -26.36
CA MET A 1 3.52 14.33 -25.07
C MET A 1 2.41 14.34 -24.03
N MET A 2 2.16 13.22 -23.34
CA MET A 2 1.23 13.22 -22.19
C MET A 2 1.89 14.08 -21.12
N GLN A 3 1.27 15.21 -20.76
CA GLN A 3 1.68 15.97 -19.60
C GLN A 3 1.17 15.20 -18.38
N ASP A 4 2.08 14.71 -17.54
CA ASP A 4 1.69 14.22 -16.22
C ASP A 4 1.12 15.43 -15.45
N GLU A 5 -0.18 15.43 -15.19
CA GLU A 5 -0.83 16.45 -14.38
C GLU A 5 -0.52 16.17 -12.91
N TYR A 6 0.44 16.93 -12.35
CA TYR A 6 0.77 16.87 -10.93
C TYR A 6 -0.16 17.80 -10.14
N GLU A 7 -0.88 17.26 -9.15
CA GLU A 7 -1.67 18.05 -8.21
C GLU A 7 -0.87 18.38 -6.93
N LYS A 8 -0.96 19.63 -6.47
CA LYS A 8 -0.27 20.07 -5.25
C LYS A 8 -1.04 19.67 -4.00
N ILE A 9 -0.43 18.83 -3.16
CA ILE A 9 -0.98 18.44 -1.86
C ILE A 9 -0.36 19.30 -0.75
N SER A 10 -1.19 19.88 0.11
CA SER A 10 -0.74 20.63 1.30
C SER A 10 -1.09 19.86 2.57
N LEU A 11 -0.09 19.60 3.43
CA LEU A 11 -0.26 18.79 4.64
C LEU A 11 0.29 19.54 5.87
N ARG A 12 -0.34 19.33 7.02
CA ARG A 12 0.23 19.71 8.33
C ARG A 12 0.89 18.50 8.94
N VAL A 13 2.17 18.62 9.29
CA VAL A 13 2.96 17.55 9.91
C VAL A 13 3.77 18.11 11.09
N PRO A 14 4.16 17.27 12.06
CA PRO A 14 5.09 17.67 13.11
C PRO A 14 6.41 18.20 12.52
N LYS A 15 6.98 19.25 13.12
CA LYS A 15 8.25 19.85 12.64
C LYS A 15 9.39 18.82 12.59
N GLN A 16 9.46 17.95 13.60
CA GLN A 16 10.47 16.90 13.70
C GLN A 16 10.37 15.91 12.54
N LEU A 17 9.14 15.52 12.17
CA LEU A 17 8.90 14.61 11.05
C LEU A 17 9.31 15.25 9.72
N LYS A 18 9.02 16.54 9.52
CA LYS A 18 9.45 17.28 8.33
C LYS A 18 10.98 17.35 8.24
N ALA A 19 11.67 17.65 9.34
CA ALA A 19 13.12 17.72 9.37
C ALA A 19 13.74 16.37 9.00
N TRP A 20 13.32 15.30 9.68
CA TRP A 20 13.75 13.93 9.38
C TRP A 20 13.52 13.52 7.91
N ALA A 21 12.35 13.86 7.35
CA ALA A 21 12.05 13.53 5.96
C ALA A 21 12.89 14.32 4.95
N ASN A 22 13.28 15.56 5.27
CA ASN A 22 14.22 16.33 4.45
C ASN A 22 15.61 15.71 4.50
N ASP A 23 16.12 15.38 5.68
CA ASP A 23 17.47 14.84 5.85
C ASP A 23 17.63 13.54 5.02
N ILE A 24 16.64 12.64 5.07
CA ILE A 24 16.66 11.41 4.27
C ILE A 24 16.51 11.69 2.77
N ALA A 25 15.65 12.63 2.38
CA ALA A 25 15.52 13.00 0.98
C ALA A 25 16.87 13.49 0.42
N ASP A 26 17.57 14.33 1.19
CA ASP A 26 18.90 14.85 0.86
C ASP A 26 19.95 13.73 0.77
N GLU A 27 19.97 12.79 1.74
CA GLU A 27 20.85 11.60 1.71
C GLU A 27 20.65 10.74 0.45
N ASN A 28 19.43 10.73 -0.09
CA ASN A 28 19.08 9.99 -1.31
C ASN A 28 19.20 10.83 -2.59
N CYS A 29 19.71 12.07 -2.51
CA CYS A 29 19.78 13.01 -3.62
C CYS A 29 18.42 13.27 -4.29
N GLN A 30 17.35 13.33 -3.49
CA GLN A 30 15.97 13.54 -3.95
C GLN A 30 15.39 14.83 -3.36
N THR A 31 14.45 15.44 -4.07
CA THR A 31 13.61 16.48 -3.46
C THR A 31 12.66 15.84 -2.44
N LEU A 32 12.26 16.59 -1.41
CA LEU A 32 11.26 16.12 -0.44
C LEU A 32 9.98 15.62 -1.14
N SER A 33 9.51 16.32 -2.18
CA SER A 33 8.33 15.90 -2.95
C SER A 33 8.56 14.59 -3.69
N GLY A 34 9.73 14.41 -4.32
CA GLY A 34 10.10 13.17 -5.00
C GLY A 34 10.20 12.00 -4.02
N TYR A 35 10.81 12.22 -2.85
CA TYR A 35 10.92 11.22 -1.80
C TYR A 35 9.55 10.81 -1.25
N ILE A 36 8.69 11.77 -0.91
CA ILE A 36 7.31 11.49 -0.45
C ILE A 36 6.51 10.77 -1.54
N MET A 37 6.63 11.19 -2.80
CA MET A 37 5.95 10.53 -3.93
C MET A 37 6.37 9.06 -4.06
N LYS A 38 7.67 8.77 -3.95
CA LYS A 38 8.20 7.40 -3.97
C LYS A 38 7.57 6.56 -2.84
N LEU A 39 7.57 7.07 -1.61
CA LEU A 39 6.97 6.38 -0.47
C LEU A 39 5.47 6.12 -0.67
N LEU A 40 4.72 7.08 -1.19
CA LEU A 40 3.29 6.91 -1.48
C LEU A 40 3.05 5.83 -2.53
N LEU A 41 3.88 5.76 -3.58
CA LEU A 41 3.78 4.71 -4.60
C LEU A 41 4.10 3.33 -4.05
N GLU A 42 5.14 3.20 -3.23
CA GLU A 42 5.53 1.95 -2.59
C GLU A 42 4.43 1.48 -1.62
N GLU A 43 3.91 2.37 -0.79
CA GLU A 43 2.88 2.06 0.18
C GLU A 43 1.55 1.71 -0.50
N ARG A 44 1.19 2.39 -1.60
CA ARG A 44 0.01 2.04 -2.41
C ARG A 44 0.11 0.60 -2.91
N LYS A 45 1.26 0.22 -3.50
CA LYS A 45 1.47 -1.15 -4.01
C LYS A 45 1.38 -2.18 -2.88
N ARG A 46 1.99 -1.89 -1.73
CA ARG A 46 1.95 -2.77 -0.55
C ARG A 46 0.52 -2.99 -0.04
N LEU A 47 -0.27 -1.94 0.07
CA LEU A 47 -1.67 -2.02 0.51
C LEU A 47 -2.55 -2.79 -0.49
N GLU A 48 -2.32 -2.60 -1.79
CA GLU A 48 -3.03 -3.33 -2.85
C GLU A 48 -2.72 -4.83 -2.81
N GLN A 49 -1.44 -5.20 -2.67
CA GLN A 49 -1.03 -6.60 -2.50
C GLN A 49 -1.67 -7.24 -1.27
N LYS A 50 -1.62 -6.56 -0.12
CA LYS A 50 -2.25 -7.04 1.11
C LYS A 50 -3.75 -7.29 0.93
N ARG A 51 -4.45 -6.42 0.19
CA ARG A 51 -5.88 -6.60 -0.11
C ARG A 51 -6.14 -7.85 -0.96
N ILE A 52 -5.33 -8.08 -1.97
CA ILE A 52 -5.43 -9.26 -2.85
C ILE A 52 -5.17 -10.55 -2.05
N GLU A 53 -4.14 -10.56 -1.20
CA GLU A 53 -3.81 -11.71 -0.35
C GLU A 53 -4.93 -12.04 0.64
N GLN A 54 -5.52 -11.02 1.26
CA GLN A 54 -6.67 -11.21 2.15
C GLN A 54 -7.88 -11.79 1.41
N GLN A 55 -8.18 -11.31 0.20
CA GLN A 55 -9.27 -11.84 -0.62
C GLN A 55 -9.02 -13.32 -0.99
N ARG A 56 -7.80 -13.67 -1.38
CA ARG A 56 -7.42 -15.06 -1.69
C ARG A 56 -7.53 -15.96 -0.47
N ALA A 57 -7.03 -15.51 0.69
CA ALA A 57 -7.14 -16.26 1.93
C ALA A 57 -8.61 -16.49 2.34
N GLN A 58 -9.48 -15.49 2.12
CA GLN A 58 -10.91 -15.62 2.37
C GLN A 58 -11.56 -16.63 1.42
N GLN A 59 -11.25 -16.58 0.11
CA GLN A 59 -11.78 -17.54 -0.87
C GLN A 59 -11.37 -18.99 -0.55
N LEU A 60 -10.10 -19.21 -0.16
CA LEU A 60 -9.62 -20.53 0.23
C LEU A 60 -10.34 -21.06 1.48
N ARG A 61 -10.60 -20.20 2.47
CA ARG A 61 -11.39 -20.59 3.66
C ARG A 61 -12.82 -20.96 3.29
N THR A 62 -13.48 -20.16 2.44
CA THR A 62 -14.84 -20.46 1.98
C THR A 62 -14.90 -21.81 1.25
N PHE A 63 -13.92 -22.08 0.39
CA PHE A 63 -13.83 -23.36 -0.32
C PHE A 63 -13.62 -24.53 0.65
N ALA A 64 -12.67 -24.43 1.58
CA ALA A 64 -12.43 -25.47 2.58
C ALA A 64 -13.70 -25.74 3.42
N THR A 65 -14.40 -24.70 3.87
CA THR A 65 -15.66 -24.87 4.62
C THR A 65 -16.76 -25.55 3.79
N PHE A 66 -16.80 -25.29 2.47
CA PHE A 66 -17.77 -25.93 1.58
C PHE A 66 -17.43 -27.42 1.35
N GLU A 67 -16.16 -27.76 1.21
CA GLU A 67 -15.72 -29.15 1.09
C GLU A 67 -16.00 -29.95 2.37
N GLU A 68 -15.70 -29.39 3.54
CA GLU A 68 -16.01 -29.99 4.85
C GLU A 68 -17.51 -30.26 5.01
N GLN A 69 -18.36 -29.28 4.68
CA GLN A 69 -19.82 -29.44 4.72
C GLN A 69 -20.31 -30.55 3.78
N ASN A 70 -19.78 -30.63 2.56
CA ASN A 70 -20.16 -31.71 1.62
C ASN A 70 -19.70 -33.09 2.08
N HIS A 71 -18.52 -33.20 2.68
CA HIS A 71 -18.03 -34.46 3.22
C HIS A 71 -18.93 -34.98 4.35
N CYS A 72 -19.34 -34.10 5.27
CA CYS A 72 -20.25 -34.44 6.36
C CYS A 72 -21.66 -34.85 5.89
N LEU A 73 -22.13 -34.33 4.75
CA LEU A 73 -23.43 -34.71 4.19
C LEU A 73 -23.41 -36.05 3.43
N ARG A 74 -22.22 -36.56 3.11
CA ARG A 74 -22.02 -37.83 2.39
C ARG A 74 -21.69 -39.02 3.30
N SER A 75 -21.45 -38.77 4.59
CA SER A 75 -21.18 -39.79 5.63
C SER A 75 -22.44 -40.03 6.46
#